data_AF-A0A090BU56-F1
#
_entry.id   AF-A0A090BU56-F1
#
_cell.length_a   1.000
_cell.length_b   1.000
_cell.length_c   1.000
_cell.angle_alpha   90.00
_cell.angle_beta   90.00
_cell.angle_gamma   90.00
#
_symmetry.space_group_name_H-M   'P 1'
#
loop_
_entity.id
_entity.type
_entity.pdbx_description
1 polymer ?
#
loop_
_entity_poly.entity_id
_entity_poly.type
_entity_poly.pdbx_seq_one_letter_code
_entity_poly.pdbx_strand_id
1 'polypeptide(L)'
;MGKAFNIDDFYTNMKETFKVFGRLILEHNYQRNNLTISWPNYQSGITKDIYYVKEYEELIKIRQFSFLLIDRSIVQIYYEFNNDELTKYKLAFYPYPVLTVEDLS
;
A
#
# COMPACT_ATOMS: atom_id res chain seq x y z
N MET A 1 2.14 11.42 29.49
CA MET A 1 2.44 12.14 28.23
C MET A 1 2.76 11.07 27.20
N GLY A 2 1.85 10.81 26.25
CA GLY A 2 2.12 9.86 25.17
C GLY A 2 3.23 10.41 24.27
N LYS A 3 4.14 9.56 23.81
CA LYS A 3 5.16 9.93 22.82
C LYS A 3 4.45 10.57 21.62
N ALA A 4 4.87 11.77 21.21
CA ALA A 4 4.42 12.35 19.95
C ALA A 4 4.73 11.35 18.82
N PHE A 5 3.76 11.12 17.94
CA PHE A 5 3.93 10.18 16.84
C PHE A 5 4.89 10.80 15.83
N ASN A 6 6.10 10.25 15.73
CA ASN A 6 7.12 10.73 14.81
C ASN A 6 7.05 9.94 13.49
N ILE A 7 6.81 10.64 12.38
CA ILE A 7 6.78 10.04 11.04
C ILE A 7 8.10 9.33 10.67
N ASP A 8 9.24 9.81 11.20
CA ASP A 8 10.55 9.18 11.00
C ASP A 8 10.65 7.83 11.71
N ASP A 9 10.12 7.74 12.93
CA ASP A 9 10.04 6.47 13.67
C ASP A 9 9.16 5.48 12.90
N PHE A 10 8.01 5.95 12.39
CA PHE A 10 7.11 5.10 11.62
C PHE A 10 7.75 4.63 10.30
N TYR A 11 8.41 5.53 9.57
CA TYR A 11 9.09 5.17 8.32
C TYR A 11 10.25 4.20 8.56
N THR A 12 10.96 4.35 9.68
CA THR A 12 12.00 3.41 10.10
C THR A 12 11.40 2.03 10.42
N ASN A 13 10.29 1.99 11.15
CA ASN A 13 9.59 0.73 11.44
C ASN A 13 9.08 0.03 10.18
N MET A 14 8.62 0.77 9.17
CA MET A 14 8.26 0.23 7.85
C MET A 14 9.45 -0.45 7.16
N LYS A 15 10.63 0.19 7.21
CA LYS A 15 11.87 -0.40 6.67
C LYS A 15 12.31 -1.64 7.42
N GLU A 16 12.22 -1.66 8.74
CA GLU A 16 12.55 -2.84 9.54
C GLU A 16 11.57 -4.00 9.31
N THR A 17 10.28 -3.69 9.17
CA THR A 17 9.25 -4.67 8.78
C THR A 17 9.62 -5.33 7.45
N PHE A 18 10.06 -4.55 6.46
CA PHE A 18 10.56 -5.09 5.20
C PHE A 18 11.75 -6.04 5.39
N LYS A 19 12.72 -5.70 6.25
CA LYS A 19 13.88 -6.58 6.51
C LYS A 19 13.46 -7.91 7.12
N VAL A 20 12.52 -7.89 8.06
CA VAL A 20 12.04 -9.11 8.75
C VAL A 20 11.23 -10.00 7.81
N PHE A 21 10.33 -9.41 7.02
CA PHE A 21 9.43 -10.13 6.12
C PHE A 21 9.94 -10.21 4.68
N GLY A 22 11.21 -9.90 4.42
CA GLY A 22 11.77 -9.81 3.08
C GLY A 22 11.63 -11.09 2.24
N ARG A 23 11.48 -12.26 2.88
CA ARG A 23 11.20 -13.53 2.19
C ARG A 23 9.78 -13.64 1.62
N LEU A 24 8.84 -12.86 2.13
CA LEU A 24 7.44 -12.83 1.70
C LEU A 24 7.18 -11.69 0.71
N ILE A 25 8.12 -10.76 0.56
CA ILE A 25 7.96 -9.56 -0.26
C ILE A 25 8.67 -9.79 -1.60
N LEU A 26 7.88 -9.87 -2.66
CA LEU A 26 8.39 -9.94 -4.02
C LEU A 26 8.92 -8.56 -4.46
N GLU A 27 8.17 -7.51 -4.11
CA GLU A 27 8.50 -6.15 -4.49
C GLU A 27 8.02 -5.14 -3.43
N HIS A 28 8.70 -4.01 -3.34
CA HIS A 28 8.26 -2.89 -2.51
C HIS A 28 8.28 -1.61 -3.34
N ASN A 29 7.32 -0.73 -3.06
CA ASN A 29 7.13 0.51 -3.80
C ASN A 29 6.61 1.62 -2.88
N TYR A 30 7.13 1.69 -1.66
CA TYR A 30 6.81 2.78 -0.72
C TYR A 30 7.93 3.83 -0.69
N GLN A 31 7.57 5.06 -0.34
CA GLN A 31 8.44 6.22 -0.19
C GLN A 31 7.93 7.12 0.94
N ARG A 32 8.80 7.98 1.44
CA ARG A 32 8.43 9.11 2.32
C ARG A 32 8.66 10.41 1.57
N ASN A 33 7.62 11.24 1.50
CA ASN A 33 7.69 12.62 1.00
C ASN A 33 7.15 13.57 2.07
N ASN A 34 8.03 14.37 2.68
CA ASN A 34 7.69 15.31 3.75
C ASN A 34 6.89 14.63 4.88
N LEU A 35 5.59 14.94 4.95
CA LEU A 35 4.63 14.44 5.93
C LEU A 35 3.77 13.30 5.38
N THR A 36 4.20 12.64 4.31
CA THR A 36 3.45 11.56 3.68
C THR A 36 4.30 10.32 3.52
N ILE A 37 3.74 9.16 3.85
CA ILE A 37 4.27 7.84 3.53
C ILE A 37 3.29 7.22 2.55
N SER A 38 3.74 6.94 1.34
CA SER A 38 2.90 6.44 0.24
C SER A 38 3.74 5.65 -0.75
N TRP A 39 3.21 5.40 -1.94
CA TRP A 39 3.99 5.00 -3.12
C TRP A 39 4.23 6.19 -4.07
N PRO A 40 5.16 6.07 -5.03
CA PRO A 40 5.34 7.05 -6.12
C PRO A 40 4.05 7.34 -6.89
N ASN A 41 3.84 8.61 -7.25
CA ASN A 41 2.70 9.08 -8.04
C ASN A 41 1.35 8.56 -7.52
N TYR A 42 1.10 8.73 -6.22
CA TYR A 42 -0.17 8.36 -5.59
C TYR A 42 -1.36 8.95 -6.36
N GLN A 43 -2.29 8.09 -6.76
CA GLN A 43 -3.55 8.45 -7.38
C GLN A 43 -4.68 8.13 -6.39
N SER A 44 -5.53 9.12 -6.13
CA SER A 44 -6.71 8.93 -5.29
C SER A 44 -7.83 8.27 -6.11
N GLY A 45 -8.56 7.38 -5.46
CA GLY A 45 -9.73 6.72 -6.03
C GLY A 45 -9.51 5.24 -6.27
N ILE A 46 -10.53 4.48 -5.91
CA ILE A 46 -10.81 3.18 -6.52
C ILE A 46 -11.76 3.51 -7.66
N THR A 47 -11.47 3.05 -8.86
CA THR A 47 -12.36 3.26 -10.00
C THR A 47 -13.71 2.62 -9.66
N LYS A 48 -14.72 3.45 -9.40
CA LYS A 48 -16.08 2.98 -9.12
C LYS A 48 -16.53 2.19 -10.35
N ASP A 49 -17.16 1.04 -10.10
CA ASP A 49 -17.75 0.15 -11.13
C ASP A 49 -16.78 -0.75 -11.90
N ILE A 50 -15.62 -1.10 -11.31
CA ILE A 50 -14.68 -2.08 -11.89
C ILE A 50 -14.76 -3.42 -11.13
N TYR A 51 -14.83 -4.53 -11.90
CA TYR A 51 -14.65 -5.90 -11.37
C TYR A 51 -13.32 -6.02 -10.63
N TYR A 52 -13.31 -6.67 -9.47
CA TYR A 52 -12.12 -6.78 -8.59
C TYR A 52 -10.82 -7.14 -9.34
N VAL A 53 -10.90 -8.06 -10.30
CA VAL A 53 -9.76 -8.47 -11.15
C VAL A 53 -9.15 -7.28 -11.88
N LYS A 54 -9.97 -6.46 -12.53
CA LYS A 54 -9.53 -5.29 -13.30
C LYS A 54 -8.95 -4.20 -12.39
N GLU A 55 -9.52 -4.01 -11.20
CA GLU A 55 -8.94 -3.10 -10.21
C GLU A 55 -7.55 -3.58 -9.80
N TYR A 56 -7.43 -4.86 -9.42
CA TYR A 56 -6.17 -5.47 -9.03
C TYR A 56 -5.10 -5.36 -10.14
N GLU A 57 -5.48 -5.65 -11.39
CA GLU A 57 -4.57 -5.53 -12.55
C GLU A 57 -4.08 -4.09 -12.77
N GLU A 58 -4.98 -3.11 -12.64
CA GLU A 58 -4.60 -1.70 -12.75
C GLU A 58 -3.66 -1.31 -11.61
N LEU A 59 -3.94 -1.70 -10.35
CA LEU A 59 -3.06 -1.43 -9.21
C LEU A 59 -1.64 -1.96 -9.43
N ILE A 60 -1.48 -3.17 -10.01
CA ILE A 60 -0.17 -3.71 -10.39
C ILE A 60 0.47 -2.87 -11.50
N LYS A 61 -0.27 -2.62 -12.56
CA LYS A 61 0.20 -1.94 -13.78
C LYS A 61 0.69 -0.52 -13.51
N ILE A 62 -0.04 0.27 -12.71
CA ILE A 62 0.33 1.63 -12.32
C ILE A 62 1.06 1.70 -10.96
N ARG A 63 1.48 0.54 -10.45
CA ARG A 63 2.29 0.38 -9.23
C ARG A 63 1.71 1.13 -8.02
N GLN A 64 0.39 1.08 -7.84
CA GLN A 64 -0.28 1.70 -6.70
C GLN A 64 -0.28 0.75 -5.50
N PHE A 65 0.90 0.40 -4.99
CA PHE A 65 1.05 -0.48 -3.84
C PHE A 65 2.27 -0.11 -3.01
N SER A 66 2.28 -0.50 -1.72
CA SER A 66 3.47 -0.42 -0.87
C SER A 66 4.29 -1.70 -0.96
N PHE A 67 3.62 -2.86 -0.97
CA PHE A 67 4.25 -4.16 -1.11
C PHE A 67 3.46 -5.05 -2.07
N LEU A 68 4.20 -5.80 -2.89
CA LEU A 68 3.72 -6.96 -3.63
C LEU A 68 4.34 -8.19 -2.98
N LEU A 69 3.51 -9.13 -2.54
CA LEU A 69 3.95 -10.34 -1.86
C LEU A 69 4.19 -11.49 -2.85
N ILE A 70 4.88 -12.53 -2.40
CA ILE A 70 5.22 -13.71 -3.23
C ILE A 70 3.99 -14.49 -3.70
N ASP A 71 2.89 -14.45 -2.96
CA ASP A 71 1.60 -15.02 -3.33
C ASP A 71 0.79 -14.09 -4.27
N ARG A 72 1.43 -13.00 -4.71
CA ARG A 72 0.87 -11.92 -5.54
C ARG A 72 -0.17 -11.06 -4.83
N SER A 73 -0.40 -11.21 -3.53
CA SER A 73 -1.22 -10.23 -2.82
C SER A 73 -0.53 -8.86 -2.73
N ILE A 74 -1.33 -7.81 -2.68
CA ILE A 74 -0.87 -6.42 -2.56
C ILE A 74 -1.21 -5.88 -1.18
N VAL A 75 -0.25 -5.17 -0.58
CA VAL A 75 -0.46 -4.34 0.62
C VAL A 75 -0.31 -2.87 0.24
N GLN A 76 -1.29 -2.06 0.59
CA GLN A 76 -1.25 -0.61 0.48
C GLN A 76 -1.18 0.02 1.87
N ILE A 77 -0.13 0.80 2.09
CA ILE A 77 0.09 1.61 3.27
C ILE A 77 0.27 3.05 2.83
N TYR A 78 -0.67 3.89 3.23
CA TYR A 78 -0.64 5.33 3.03
C TYR A 78 -0.88 6.00 4.37
N TYR A 79 -0.07 7.00 4.70
CA TYR A 79 -0.28 7.86 5.85
C TYR A 79 0.09 9.31 5.48
N GLU A 80 -0.74 10.26 5.84
CA GLU A 80 -0.49 11.69 5.73
C GLU A 80 -0.59 12.31 7.12
N PHE A 81 0.38 13.14 7.47
CA PHE A 81 0.50 13.82 8.74
C PHE A 81 0.40 15.32 8.55
N ASN A 82 -0.07 16.03 9.57
CA ASN A 82 -0.01 17.48 9.68
C ASN A 82 0.33 17.82 11.14
N ASN A 83 1.45 18.51 11.38
CA ASN A 83 1.90 18.90 12.72
C ASN A 83 1.86 17.75 13.75
N ASP A 84 2.49 16.62 13.42
CA ASP A 84 2.54 15.37 14.21
C ASP A 84 1.19 14.67 14.45
N GLU A 85 0.11 15.16 13.85
CA GLU A 85 -1.20 14.52 13.84
C GLU A 85 -1.43 13.75 12.55
N LEU A 86 -1.95 12.53 12.65
CA LEU A 86 -2.32 11.74 11.48
C LEU A 86 -3.64 12.24 10.89
N THR A 87 -3.62 12.76 9.67
CA THR A 87 -4.80 13.36 9.02
C THR A 87 -5.47 12.44 8.00
N LYS A 88 -4.71 11.57 7.33
CA LYS A 88 -5.23 10.59 6.38
C LYS A 88 -4.47 9.29 6.49
N TYR A 89 -5.17 8.18 6.29
CA TYR A 89 -4.55 6.87 6.24
C TYR A 89 -5.28 5.93 5.27
N LYS A 90 -4.52 5.00 4.69
CA LYS A 90 -5.03 3.83 3.98
C LYS A 90 -4.22 2.63 4.45
N LEU A 91 -4.92 1.60 4.90
CA LEU A 91 -4.37 0.28 5.10
C LEU A 91 -5.29 -0.70 4.37
N ALA A 92 -4.84 -1.20 3.23
CA ALA A 92 -5.63 -2.12 2.42
C ALA A 92 -4.80 -3.34 2.02
N PHE A 93 -5.49 -4.47 1.96
CA PHE A 93 -4.95 -5.75 1.53
C PHE A 93 -5.79 -6.27 0.36
N TYR A 94 -5.14 -6.56 -0.75
CA TYR A 94 -5.76 -7.09 -1.95
C TYR A 94 -5.20 -8.49 -2.20
N PRO A 95 -5.95 -9.55 -1.87
CA PRO A 95 -5.54 -10.91 -2.22
C PRO A 95 -5.44 -11.07 -3.75
N TYR A 96 -4.60 -12.01 -4.20
CA TYR A 96 -4.57 -12.35 -5.62
C TYR A 96 -5.97 -12.79 -6.09
N PRO A 97 -6.53 -12.21 -7.16
CA PRO A 97 -7.86 -12.58 -7.63
C PRO A 97 -7.93 -14.05 -8.02
N VAL A 98 -8.93 -14.75 -7.50
CA VAL A 98 -9.32 -16.07 -8.00
C VAL A 98 -10.33 -15.83 -9.11
N LEU A 99 -9.95 -16.17 -10.35
CA LEU A 99 -10.82 -16.01 -11.51
C LEU A 99 -12.04 -16.93 -11.36
N THR A 100 -13.22 -16.32 -11.38
CA THR A 100 -14.49 -17.02 -11.53
C THR A 100 -14.91 -17.05 -13.01
N VAL A 101 -15.90 -17.87 -13.36
CA VAL A 101 -16.41 -17.95 -14.74
C VAL A 101 -16.93 -16.59 -15.23
N GLU A 102 -17.45 -15.76 -14.33
CA GLU A 102 -17.97 -14.41 -14.60
C GLU A 102 -16.86 -13.39 -14.89
N ASP A 103 -15.62 -13.63 -14.45
CA ASP A 103 -14.47 -12.77 -14.76
C ASP A 103 -13.90 -13.01 -16.18
N LEU A 104 -14.31 -14.11 -16.83
CA LEU A 104 -13.85 -14.54 -18.16
C LEU A 104 -14.84 -14.20 -19.29
N SER A 105 -16.04 -13.72 -18.94
CA SER A 105 -17.12 -13.35 -19.88
C SER A 105 -17.12 -11.86 -20.22
#